data_AF-A0A1L5KZD1-F1
#
_entry.id   AF-A0A1L5KZD1-F1
#
_cell.length_a   1.000
_cell.length_b   1.000
_cell.length_c   1.000
_cell.angle_alpha   90.00
_cell.angle_beta   90.00
_cell.angle_gamma   90.00
#
_symmetry.space_group_name_H-M   'P 1'
#
loop_
_entity.id
_entity.type
_entity.pdbx_description
1 polymer ?
#
loop_
_entity_poly.entity_id
_entity_poly.type
_entity_poly.pdbx_seq_one_letter_code
_entity_poly.pdbx_strand_id
1 'polypeptide(L)' 'FAICPRQALHAKTLGFVHPTTGEEMFFDSEIPSDMQQLIDRWRVYANTKEL' A
#
# COMPACT_ATOMS: atom_id res chain seq x y z
N PHE A 1 11.77 15.46 -9.53
CA PHE A 1 10.55 14.68 -9.78
C PHE A 1 10.10 14.04 -8.46
N ALA A 2 8.82 14.11 -8.12
CA ALA A 2 8.29 13.54 -6.88
C ALA A 2 8.36 12.00 -6.91
N ILE A 3 8.74 11.36 -5.79
CA ILE A 3 8.89 9.89 -5.69
C ILE A 3 7.56 9.16 -5.92
N CYS A 4 6.45 9.72 -5.43
CA CYS A 4 5.10 9.28 -5.76
C CYS A 4 4.39 10.49 -6.40
N PRO A 5 4.29 10.58 -7.74
CA PRO A 5 3.71 11.72 -8.44
C PRO A 5 2.18 11.74 -8.42
N ARG A 6 1.55 10.77 -7.77
CA ARG A 6 0.10 10.56 -7.64
C ARG A 6 -0.30 10.55 -6.17
N GLN A 7 -1.59 10.38 -5.89
CA GLN A 7 -2.06 10.17 -4.51
C GLN A 7 -1.42 8.93 -3.90
N ALA A 8 -0.92 9.05 -2.67
CA ALA A 8 -0.39 7.95 -1.87
C ALA A 8 -1.53 7.08 -1.28
N LEU A 9 -2.45 6.65 -2.15
CA LEU A 9 -3.60 5.82 -1.84
C LEU A 9 -3.52 4.55 -2.71
N HIS A 10 -3.72 3.39 -2.09
CA HIS A 10 -3.69 2.09 -2.79
C HIS A 10 -4.64 1.10 -2.11
N ALA A 11 -5.52 0.50 -2.89
CA ALA A 11 -6.41 -0.58 -2.44
C ALA A 11 -5.61 -1.89 -2.38
N LYS A 12 -5.05 -2.18 -1.19
CA LYS A 12 -4.21 -3.36 -0.96
C LYS A 12 -5.00 -4.67 -1.02
N THR A 13 -6.15 -4.69 -0.34
CA THR A 13 -7.00 -5.88 -0.18
C THR A 13 -8.41 -5.58 -0.67
N LEU A 14 -8.96 -6.49 -1.47
CA LEU A 14 -10.36 -6.54 -1.84
C LEU A 14 -10.99 -7.76 -1.19
N GLY A 15 -12.00 -7.54 -0.34
CA GLY A 15 -12.76 -8.61 0.31
C GLY A 15 -14.23 -8.54 -0.08
N PHE A 16 -14.84 -9.67 -0.42
CA PHE A 16 -16.29 -9.79 -0.65
C PHE A 16 -16.79 -11.22 -0.48
N VAL A 17 -18.11 -11.37 -0.29
CA VAL A 17 -18.79 -12.67 -0.31
C VAL A 17 -19.10 -13.03 -1.77
N HIS A 18 -18.61 -14.18 -2.23
CA HIS A 18 -18.81 -14.60 -3.61
C HIS A 18 -20.31 -14.79 -3.90
N PRO A 19 -20.85 -14.16 -4.96
CA PRO A 19 -22.30 -14.05 -5.15
C PRO A 19 -23.00 -15.38 -5.46
N THR A 20 -22.26 -16.40 -5.90
CA THR A 20 -22.81 -17.73 -6.23
C THR A 20 -22.50 -18.77 -5.17
N THR A 21 -21.31 -18.75 -4.58
CA THR A 21 -20.87 -19.78 -3.62
C THR A 21 -21.10 -19.38 -2.18
N GLY A 22 -21.26 -18.09 -1.88
CA GLY A 22 -21.39 -17.57 -0.52
C GLY A 22 -20.09 -17.59 0.28
N GLU A 23 -18.97 -17.95 -0.34
CA GLU A 23 -17.66 -18.00 0.32
C GLU A 23 -17.10 -16.59 0.51
N GLU A 24 -16.49 -16.32 1.66
CA GLU A 24 -15.70 -15.11 1.86
C GLU A 24 -14.39 -15.21 1.08
N MET A 25 -14.17 -14.25 0.18
CA MET A 25 -12.98 -14.21 -0.66
C MET A 25 -12.19 -12.94 -0.39
N PHE A 26 -10.86 -13.07 -0.40
CA PHE A 26 -9.92 -11.97 -0.23
C PHE A 26 -8.86 -12.02 -1.33
N PHE A 27 -8.57 -10.86 -1.90
CA PHE A 27 -7.58 -10.68 -2.94
C PHE A 27 -6.63 -9.57 -2.52
N ASP A 28 -5.33 -9.82 -2.65
CA ASP A 28 -4.29 -8.85 -2.35
C ASP A 28 -3.54 -8.43 -3.62
N SER A 29 -3.06 -7.19 -3.62
CA SER A 29 -2.14 -6.67 -4.64
C SER A 29 -0.86 -6.13 -4.01
N GLU A 30 0.29 -6.20 -4.69
CA GLU A 30 1.54 -5.68 -4.12
C GLU A 30 1.52 -4.14 -4.04
N ILE A 31 2.20 -3.59 -3.03
CA ILE A 31 2.39 -2.14 -2.92
C ILE A 31 3.23 -1.67 -4.11
N PRO A 32 2.76 -0.70 -4.90
CA PRO A 32 3.52 -0.21 -6.05
C PRO A 32 4.87 0.37 -5.66
N SER A 33 5.85 0.26 -6.56
CA SER A 33 7.25 0.61 -6.29
C SER A 33 7.46 2.08 -5.92
N ASP A 34 6.64 3.00 -6.43
CA ASP A 34 6.67 4.43 -6.10
C ASP A 34 6.29 4.69 -4.62
N MET A 35 5.26 4.00 -4.13
CA MET A 35 4.82 4.07 -2.74
C MET A 35 5.80 3.37 -1.81
N GLN A 36 6.37 2.24 -2.21
CA GLN A 36 7.39 1.53 -1.44
C GLN A 36 8.61 2.44 -1.19
N GLN A 37 9.13 3.08 -2.25
CA GLN A 37 10.23 4.04 -2.14
C GLN A 37 9.89 5.25 -1.28
N LEU A 38 8.65 5.75 -1.35
CA LEU A 38 8.19 6.86 -0.51
C LEU A 38 8.19 6.45 0.97
N ILE A 39 7.63 5.28 1.30
CA ILE A 39 7.57 4.76 2.67
C ILE A 39 8.99 4.60 3.25
N ASP A 40 9.89 3.99 2.49
CA ASP A 40 11.26 3.72 2.97
C ASP A 40 12.03 5.02 3.22
N ARG A 41 11.84 6.04 2.38
CA ARG A 41 12.42 7.38 2.61
C ARG A 41 11.91 8.01 3.92
N TRP A 42 10.62 7.90 4.21
CA TRP A 42 10.04 8.45 5.43
C TRP A 42 10.48 7.70 6.69
N ARG A 43 10.61 6.37 6.61
CA ARG A 43 11.16 5.55 7.72
C ARG A 43 12.57 5.98 8.09
N VAL A 44 13.44 6.18 7.10
CA VAL A 44 14.81 6.70 7.33
C VAL A 44 14.78 8.07 8.00
N TYR A 45 13.95 8.99 7.48
CA TYR A 45 13.84 10.34 8.02
C TYR A 45 13.34 10.36 9.47
N ALA A 46 12.29 9.59 9.78
CA ALA A 46 11.74 9.50 11.13
C ALA A 46 12.78 8.98 12.13
N ASN A 47 13.48 7.90 11.77
CA ASN A 47 14.49 7.29 12.63
C ASN A 47 15.73 8.18 12.84
N THR A 48 16.06 9.04 11.87
CA THR A 48 17.18 9.99 11.99
C THR A 48 16.86 11.15 12.95
N LYS A 49 15.57 11.46 13.16
CA LYS A 49 15.11 12.55 14.03
C LYS A 49 14.97 12.17 15.51
N GLU A 50 14.99 10.88 15.83
CA GLU A 50 14.96 10.37 17.21
C GLU A 50 16.36 10.23 17.83
N LEU A 51 17.40 10.68 17.12
CA LEU A 51 18.80 10.84 17.58
C LEU A 51 19.14 12.33 17.71
#